data_AF-E0QTG8-F1
#
_entry.id   AF-E0QTG8-F1
#
_cell.length_a   1.000
_cell.length_b   1.000
_cell.length_c   1.000
_cell.angle_alpha   90.00
_cell.angle_beta   90.00
_cell.angle_gamma   90.00
#
_symmetry.space_group_name_H-M   'P 1'
#
loop_
_entity.id
_entity.type
_entity.pdbx_description
1 polymer ?
#
loop_
_entity_poly.entity_id
_entity_poly.type
_entity_poly.pdbx_seq_one_letter_code
_entity_poly.pdbx_strand_id
1 'polypeptide(L)'
;MIIFCVGFIQIYMVINEEAALEALEAFADSQLGRKYPASVKTWENAWERFIPFLAFGSATRKAIYTTNSIESLNYQLRKVTKNRGHFPNDAAAVKLLWLAIRNIEDKRARQRAKESIKPRKDRTYVNGKLVEGQAIQGWTKVLQELSLHYPERFETN
;
A
#
# COMPACT_ATOMS: atom_id res chain seq x y z
N MET A 1 16.51 -7.05 1.13
CA MET A 1 15.22 -6.42 1.51
C MET A 1 14.07 -7.42 1.48
N ILE A 2 13.96 -8.30 0.47
CA ILE A 2 12.86 -9.28 0.34
C ILE A 2 12.80 -10.29 1.50
N ILE A 3 13.93 -10.87 1.92
CA ILE A 3 13.97 -11.87 3.00
C ILE A 3 13.51 -11.30 4.36
N PHE A 4 13.80 -10.01 4.61
CA PHE A 4 13.38 -9.31 5.82
C PHE A 4 11.85 -9.09 5.82
N CYS A 5 11.25 -8.74 4.68
CA CYS A 5 9.79 -8.58 4.57
C CYS A 5 9.02 -9.90 4.76
N VAL A 6 9.56 -11.05 4.33
CA VAL A 6 8.84 -12.33 4.45
C VAL A 6 8.56 -12.71 5.91
N GLY A 7 9.48 -12.39 6.82
CA GLY A 7 9.25 -12.60 8.26
C GLY A 7 8.07 -11.79 8.81
N PHE A 8 7.90 -10.55 8.33
CA PHE A 8 6.79 -9.70 8.79
C PHE A 8 5.44 -10.07 8.20
N ILE A 9 5.39 -10.74 7.03
CA ILE A 9 4.13 -11.20 6.43
C ILE A 9 3.31 -12.03 7.44
N GLN A 10 3.99 -12.84 8.25
CA GLN A 10 3.33 -13.69 9.25
C GLN A 10 2.71 -12.89 10.40
N ILE A 11 3.19 -11.67 10.69
CA ILE A 11 2.66 -10.83 11.77
C ILE A 11 1.35 -10.15 11.36
N TYR A 12 1.22 -9.74 10.09
CA TYR A 12 0.07 -8.96 9.63
C TYR A 12 -0.93 -9.71 8.75
N MET A 13 -0.68 -10.98 8.41
CA MET A 13 -1.63 -11.81 7.65
C MET A 13 -2.47 -12.76 8.51
N VAL A 14 -2.15 -12.92 9.80
CA VAL A 14 -2.89 -13.78 10.76
C VAL A 14 -4.25 -13.20 11.15
N ILE A 15 -5.13 -14.06 11.65
CA ILE A 15 -6.55 -13.75 11.84
C ILE A 15 -6.81 -12.97 13.13
N ASN A 16 -6.06 -13.23 14.21
CA ASN A 16 -6.26 -12.64 15.52
C ASN A 16 -4.97 -12.07 16.12
N GLU A 17 -5.11 -11.29 17.20
CA GLU A 17 -4.01 -10.62 17.90
C GLU A 17 -3.02 -11.60 18.53
N GLU A 18 -3.54 -12.66 19.17
CA GLU A 18 -2.72 -13.71 19.81
C GLU A 18 -1.74 -14.33 18.80
N ALA A 19 -2.22 -14.76 17.63
CA ALA A 19 -1.35 -15.32 16.60
C ALA A 19 -0.37 -14.29 16.02
N ALA A 20 -0.73 -12.99 16.02
CA ALA A 20 0.16 -11.94 15.56
C ALA A 20 1.30 -11.71 16.55
N LEU A 21 1.00 -11.78 17.84
CA LEU A 21 1.98 -11.66 18.91
C LEU A 21 2.94 -12.85 18.89
N GLU A 22 2.42 -14.08 18.80
CA GLU A 22 3.24 -15.30 18.65
C GLU A 22 4.16 -15.20 17.43
N ALA A 23 3.65 -14.71 16.30
CA ALA A 23 4.46 -14.50 15.10
C ALA A 23 5.54 -13.43 15.29
N LEU A 24 5.28 -12.38 16.07
CA LEU A 24 6.26 -11.35 16.40
C LEU A 24 7.36 -11.89 17.31
N GLU A 25 6.99 -12.67 18.33
CA GLU A 25 7.94 -13.34 19.23
C GLU A 25 8.81 -14.35 18.47
N ALA A 26 8.20 -15.20 17.64
CA ALA A 26 8.93 -16.14 16.80
C ALA A 26 9.88 -15.42 15.82
N PHE A 27 9.47 -14.27 15.28
CA PHE A 27 10.34 -13.44 14.46
C PHE A 27 11.50 -12.84 15.27
N ALA A 28 11.24 -12.34 16.49
CA ALA A 28 12.27 -11.81 17.38
C ALA A 28 13.35 -12.85 17.71
N ASP A 29 12.94 -14.09 17.92
CA ASP A 29 13.84 -15.22 18.19
C ASP A 29 14.59 -15.75 16.98
N SER A 30 14.12 -15.45 15.77
CA SER A 30 14.79 -15.87 14.54
C SER A 30 16.19 -15.26 14.41
N GLN A 31 17.04 -15.88 13.58
CA GLN A 31 18.36 -15.33 13.26
C GLN A 31 18.28 -13.89 12.72
N LEU A 32 17.21 -13.54 12.01
CA LEU A 32 16.98 -12.20 11.48
C LEU A 32 16.53 -11.22 12.56
N GLY A 33 15.64 -11.63 13.47
CA GLY A 33 15.21 -10.80 14.60
C GLY A 33 16.38 -10.46 15.51
N ARG A 34 17.20 -11.47 15.86
CA ARG A 34 18.43 -11.29 16.64
C ARG A 34 19.48 -10.41 15.94
N LYS A 35 19.57 -10.49 14.60
CA LYS A 35 20.47 -9.63 13.81
C LYS A 35 19.98 -8.19 13.72
N TYR A 36 18.66 -7.94 13.78
CA TYR A 36 18.05 -6.63 13.62
C TYR A 36 17.08 -6.29 14.77
N PRO A 37 17.56 -6.17 16.02
CA PRO A 37 16.71 -5.97 17.20
C PRO A 37 15.95 -4.64 17.18
N ALA A 38 16.51 -3.60 16.54
CA ALA A 38 15.83 -2.31 16.38
C ALA A 38 14.52 -2.41 15.59
N SER A 39 14.46 -3.37 14.66
CA SER A 39 13.25 -3.60 13.89
C SER A 39 12.16 -4.28 14.70
N VAL A 40 12.53 -5.26 15.54
CA VAL A 40 11.61 -5.90 16.50
C VAL A 40 11.05 -4.82 17.44
N LYS A 41 11.92 -4.00 18.01
CA LYS A 41 11.53 -2.88 18.88
C LYS A 41 10.59 -1.88 18.22
N THR A 42 10.75 -1.64 16.92
CA THR A 42 9.84 -0.75 16.17
C THR A 42 8.43 -1.32 16.10
N TRP A 43 8.29 -2.64 15.94
CA TRP A 43 7.00 -3.32 15.97
C TRP A 43 6.39 -3.33 17.37
N GLU A 44 7.16 -3.66 18.40
CA GLU A 44 6.71 -3.60 19.80
C GLU A 44 6.20 -2.20 20.16
N ASN A 45 6.95 -1.14 19.81
CA ASN A 45 6.54 0.25 20.06
C ASN A 45 5.31 0.68 19.23
N ALA A 46 5.00 -0.03 18.15
CA ALA A 46 3.85 0.25 17.30
C ALA A 46 2.66 -0.65 17.60
N TRP A 47 2.79 -1.61 18.54
CA TRP A 47 1.84 -2.69 18.76
C TRP A 47 0.41 -2.19 18.96
N GLU A 48 0.20 -1.27 19.90
CA GLU A 48 -1.11 -0.65 20.18
C GLU A 48 -1.74 0.03 18.96
N ARG A 49 -0.91 0.58 18.07
CA ARG A 49 -1.38 1.21 16.81
C ARG A 49 -1.62 0.18 15.71
N PHE A 50 -1.03 -1.01 15.83
CA PHE A 50 -1.15 -2.11 14.88
C PHE A 50 -2.37 -3.00 15.18
N ILE A 51 -2.74 -3.23 16.45
CA ILE A 51 -3.90 -4.08 16.80
C ILE A 51 -5.18 -3.73 15.99
N PRO A 52 -5.58 -2.45 15.83
CA PRO A 52 -6.77 -2.11 15.04
C PRO A 52 -6.70 -2.56 13.58
N PHE A 53 -5.51 -2.73 13.02
CA PHE A 53 -5.32 -3.24 11.66
C PHE A 53 -5.79 -4.71 11.53
N LEU A 54 -5.66 -5.51 12.58
CA LEU A 54 -6.08 -6.91 12.57
C LEU A 54 -7.60 -7.07 12.52
N ALA A 55 -8.36 -6.02 12.89
CA ALA A 55 -9.82 -6.01 12.77
C ALA A 55 -10.30 -6.01 11.30
N PHE A 56 -9.44 -5.65 10.34
CA PHE A 56 -9.75 -5.81 8.92
C PHE A 56 -9.65 -7.28 8.51
N GLY A 57 -10.54 -7.72 7.62
CA GLY A 57 -10.46 -9.05 7.04
C GLY A 57 -9.33 -9.20 6.03
N SER A 58 -9.14 -10.44 5.56
CA SER A 58 -7.96 -10.83 4.79
C SER A 58 -7.81 -10.07 3.47
N ALA A 59 -8.91 -9.79 2.75
CA ALA A 59 -8.81 -9.06 1.48
C ALA A 59 -8.43 -7.60 1.72
N THR A 60 -9.00 -6.96 2.75
CA THR A 60 -8.69 -5.57 3.08
C THR A 60 -7.26 -5.42 3.59
N ARG A 61 -6.82 -6.26 4.52
CA ARG A 61 -5.41 -6.29 4.97
C ARG A 61 -4.47 -6.48 3.78
N LYS A 62 -4.86 -7.33 2.82
CA LYS A 62 -4.10 -7.54 1.59
C LYS A 62 -3.97 -6.31 0.73
N ALA A 63 -5.05 -5.57 0.52
CA ALA A 63 -5.00 -4.32 -0.22
C ALA A 63 -4.12 -3.27 0.49
N ILE A 64 -4.24 -3.14 1.82
CA ILE A 64 -3.48 -2.15 2.60
C ILE A 64 -1.98 -2.46 2.60
N TYR A 65 -1.58 -3.73 2.79
CA TYR A 65 -0.15 -4.06 2.81
C TYR A 65 0.49 -3.98 1.42
N THR A 66 -0.28 -3.92 0.33
CA THR A 66 0.31 -3.72 -1.00
C THR A 66 0.97 -2.33 -1.10
N THR A 67 2.28 -2.29 -0.86
CA THR A 67 3.07 -1.06 -0.88
C THR A 67 3.28 -0.51 -2.29
N ASN A 68 2.96 -1.29 -3.33
CA ASN A 68 3.24 -0.94 -4.73
C ASN A 68 2.71 0.45 -5.11
N SER A 69 1.50 0.82 -4.70
CA SER A 69 0.94 2.15 -5.03
C SER A 69 1.65 3.29 -4.28
N ILE A 70 1.91 3.12 -2.99
CA ILE A 70 2.61 4.15 -2.20
C ILE A 70 4.07 4.29 -2.66
N GLU A 71 4.73 3.18 -2.94
CA GLU A 71 6.11 3.15 -3.46
C GLU A 71 6.21 3.76 -4.85
N SER A 72 5.30 3.42 -5.77
CA SER A 72 5.24 4.00 -7.12
C SER A 72 5.05 5.51 -7.07
N LEU A 73 4.11 6.01 -6.26
CA LEU A 73 3.92 7.44 -6.06
C LEU A 73 5.16 8.11 -5.47
N ASN A 74 5.72 7.56 -4.39
CA ASN A 74 6.93 8.07 -3.76
C ASN A 74 8.12 8.10 -4.72
N TYR A 75 8.27 7.08 -5.57
CA TYR A 75 9.30 7.03 -6.60
C TYR A 75 9.14 8.17 -7.61
N GLN A 76 7.93 8.41 -8.12
CA GLN A 76 7.68 9.52 -9.05
C GLN A 76 7.94 10.88 -8.39
N LEU A 77 7.52 11.07 -7.13
CA LEU A 77 7.76 12.31 -6.40
C LEU A 77 9.25 12.56 -6.19
N ARG A 78 10.01 11.54 -5.74
CA ARG A 78 11.48 11.62 -5.62
C ARG A 78 12.14 11.95 -6.94
N LYS A 79 11.64 11.41 -8.06
CA LYS A 79 12.18 11.72 -9.39
C LYS A 79 12.02 13.20 -9.76
N VAL A 80 10.90 13.81 -9.43
CA VAL A 80 10.65 15.24 -9.72
C VAL A 80 11.46 16.15 -8.80
N THR A 81 11.69 15.75 -7.55
CA THR A 81 12.44 16.55 -6.57
C THR A 81 13.96 16.32 -6.61
N LYS A 82 14.46 15.21 -7.17
CA LYS A 82 15.89 14.84 -7.16
C LYS A 82 16.83 15.96 -7.64
N ASN A 83 16.40 16.75 -8.61
CA ASN A 83 17.23 17.81 -9.21
C ASN A 83 16.94 19.21 -8.62
N ARG A 84 16.15 19.30 -7.54
CA ARG A 84 15.81 20.56 -6.85
C ARG A 84 16.51 20.58 -5.50
N GLY A 85 17.66 21.24 -5.43
CA GLY A 85 18.50 21.27 -4.22
C GLY A 85 17.95 22.15 -3.09
N HIS A 86 17.30 23.27 -3.41
CA HIS A 86 16.69 24.18 -2.44
C HIS A 86 15.42 24.80 -3.02
N PHE A 87 14.46 25.10 -2.15
CA PHE A 87 13.23 25.81 -2.49
C PHE A 87 13.28 27.22 -1.91
N PRO A 88 12.77 28.24 -2.62
CA PRO A 88 12.77 29.62 -2.14
C PRO A 88 11.81 29.85 -0.97
N ASN A 89 10.75 29.03 -0.85
CA ASN A 89 9.82 28.98 0.27
C ASN A 89 8.99 27.69 0.23
N ASP A 90 8.24 27.42 1.30
CA ASP A 90 7.39 26.22 1.42
C ASP A 90 6.30 26.17 0.35
N ALA A 91 5.71 27.31 -0.01
CA ALA A 91 4.67 27.38 -1.04
C ALA A 91 5.18 26.90 -2.41
N ALA A 92 6.45 27.19 -2.75
CA ALA A 92 7.08 26.71 -3.97
C ALA A 92 7.28 25.18 -3.96
N ALA A 93 7.64 24.61 -2.80
CA ALA A 93 7.74 23.16 -2.63
C ALA A 93 6.38 22.48 -2.79
N VAL A 94 5.35 22.99 -2.10
CA VAL A 94 3.97 22.48 -2.18
C VAL A 94 3.44 22.57 -3.61
N LYS A 95 3.65 23.71 -4.29
CA LYS A 95 3.23 23.90 -5.69
C LYS A 95 3.89 22.89 -6.63
N LEU A 96 5.18 22.62 -6.45
CA LEU A 96 5.89 21.62 -7.26
C LEU A 96 5.36 20.20 -7.03
N LEU A 97 5.14 19.81 -5.77
CA LEU A 97 4.55 18.51 -5.43
C LEU A 97 3.14 18.36 -6.01
N TRP A 98 2.32 19.41 -5.90
CA TRP A 98 0.98 19.40 -6.48
C TRP A 98 0.99 19.24 -8.01
N LEU A 99 1.86 19.99 -8.71
CA LEU A 99 2.03 19.86 -10.16
C LEU A 99 2.54 18.46 -10.55
N ALA A 100 3.44 17.89 -9.74
CA ALA A 100 3.92 16.52 -9.95
C ALA A 100 2.78 15.51 -9.84
N ILE A 101 1.97 15.59 -8.78
CA ILE A 101 0.80 14.72 -8.58
C ILE A 101 -0.18 14.85 -9.74
N ARG A 102 -0.51 16.07 -10.17
CA ARG A 102 -1.38 16.28 -11.34
C ARG A 102 -0.85 15.62 -12.60
N ASN A 103 0.43 15.80 -12.90
CA ASN A 103 1.04 15.20 -14.08
C ASN A 103 1.04 13.65 -14.01
N ILE A 104 1.29 13.10 -12.82
CA ILE A 104 1.22 11.65 -12.56
C ILE A 104 -0.20 11.14 -12.87
N GLU A 105 -1.23 11.80 -12.33
CA GLU A 105 -2.63 11.42 -12.53
C GLU A 105 -3.08 11.58 -13.99
N ASP A 106 -2.70 12.67 -14.66
CA ASP A 106 -2.98 12.87 -16.09
C ASP A 106 -2.35 11.77 -16.94
N LYS A 107 -1.10 11.37 -16.64
CA LYS A 107 -0.43 10.28 -17.33
C LYS A 107 -1.16 8.95 -17.11
N ARG A 108 -1.59 8.66 -15.88
CA ARG A 108 -2.36 7.46 -15.52
C ARG A 108 -3.73 7.45 -16.22
N ALA A 109 -4.41 8.58 -16.29
CA ALA A 109 -5.67 8.74 -17.02
C ALA A 109 -5.51 8.47 -18.52
N ARG A 110 -4.46 9.02 -19.16
CA ARG A 110 -4.16 8.73 -20.58
C ARG A 110 -3.85 7.26 -20.82
N GLN A 111 -3.13 6.60 -19.91
CA GLN A 111 -2.86 5.17 -20.01
C GLN A 111 -4.15 4.34 -19.91
N ARG A 112 -5.04 4.68 -18.96
CA ARG A 112 -6.37 4.09 -18.85
C ARG A 112 -7.17 4.21 -20.15
N ALA A 113 -7.21 5.40 -20.73
CA ALA A 113 -7.91 5.65 -22.00
C ALA A 113 -7.33 4.85 -23.17
N LYS A 114 -6.00 4.69 -23.24
CA LYS A 114 -5.36 3.86 -24.26
C LYS A 114 -5.72 2.38 -24.10
N GLU A 115 -5.73 1.86 -22.88
CA GLU A 115 -6.10 0.47 -22.60
C GLU A 115 -7.59 0.20 -22.83
N SER A 116 -8.48 1.15 -22.57
CA SER A 116 -9.92 0.96 -22.77
C SER A 116 -10.28 0.74 -24.23
N ILE A 117 -9.54 1.35 -25.16
CA ILE A 117 -9.76 1.23 -26.61
C ILE A 117 -9.30 -0.14 -27.15
N LYS A 118 -8.35 -0.81 -26.48
CA LYS A 118 -7.83 -2.11 -26.96
C LYS A 118 -8.89 -3.22 -26.89
N PRO A 119 -8.88 -4.18 -27.84
CA PRO A 119 -9.69 -5.38 -27.75
C PRO A 119 -9.40 -6.14 -26.45
N ARG A 120 -10.41 -6.77 -25.84
CA ARG A 120 -10.27 -7.42 -24.52
C ARG A 120 -9.10 -8.42 -24.44
N LYS A 121 -8.81 -9.12 -25.53
CA LYS A 121 -7.69 -10.09 -25.65
C LYS A 121 -6.30 -9.43 -25.65
N ASP A 122 -6.20 -8.18 -26.07
CA ASP A 122 -4.94 -7.43 -26.23
C ASP A 122 -4.73 -6.41 -25.11
N ARG A 123 -5.71 -6.29 -24.19
CA ARG A 123 -5.58 -5.48 -22.98
C ARG A 123 -4.52 -6.12 -22.09
N THR A 124 -3.52 -5.33 -21.72
CA THR A 124 -2.49 -5.79 -20.79
C THR A 124 -3.06 -5.97 -19.37
N TYR A 125 -4.25 -5.42 -19.10
CA TYR A 125 -4.92 -5.46 -17.81
C TYR A 125 -6.42 -5.76 -17.95
N VAL A 126 -6.89 -6.76 -17.19
CA VAL A 126 -8.20 -7.42 -17.42
C VAL A 126 -9.41 -6.59 -16.95
N ASN A 127 -9.23 -5.64 -16.04
CA ASN A 127 -10.32 -4.83 -15.50
C ASN A 127 -9.98 -3.35 -15.62
N GLY A 128 -10.96 -2.53 -16.02
CA GLY A 128 -10.87 -1.06 -16.11
C GLY A 128 -10.59 -0.33 -14.78
N LYS A 129 -10.14 -1.08 -13.77
CA LYS A 129 -9.66 -0.61 -12.48
C LYS A 129 -8.12 -0.58 -12.57
N LEU A 130 -7.58 0.46 -13.20
CA LEU A 130 -6.16 0.78 -13.07
C LEU A 130 -6.03 1.86 -12.00
N VAL A 131 -5.25 1.56 -10.97
CA VAL A 131 -4.74 2.56 -10.03
C VAL A 131 -3.24 2.60 -10.27
N GLU A 132 -2.73 3.79 -10.58
CA GLU A 132 -1.32 3.98 -10.89
C GLU A 132 -0.76 3.30 -12.16
N GLY A 133 -1.64 2.89 -13.08
CA GLY A 133 -1.23 2.12 -14.27
C GLY A 133 -0.94 0.65 -13.97
N GLN A 134 -1.27 0.18 -12.76
CA GLN A 134 -1.24 -1.22 -12.35
C GLN A 134 -2.68 -1.76 -12.26
N ALA A 135 -2.89 -3.02 -12.67
CA ALA A 135 -4.18 -3.68 -12.45
C ALA A 135 -4.40 -3.90 -10.97
N ILE A 136 -5.50 -3.38 -10.45
CA ILE A 136 -5.91 -3.67 -9.08
C ILE A 136 -6.78 -4.94 -9.03
N GLN A 137 -6.20 -6.04 -8.57
CA GLN A 137 -6.90 -7.29 -8.32
C GLN A 137 -7.51 -7.29 -6.92
N GLY A 138 -8.67 -7.93 -6.75
CA GLY A 138 -9.26 -8.16 -5.42
C GLY A 138 -10.05 -7.01 -4.81
N TRP A 139 -10.07 -5.80 -5.39
CA TRP A 139 -10.79 -4.64 -4.82
C TRP A 139 -12.30 -4.83 -4.70
N THR A 140 -12.92 -5.65 -5.55
CA THR A 140 -14.33 -6.00 -5.37
C THR A 140 -14.54 -6.77 -4.07
N LYS A 141 -13.63 -7.69 -3.73
CA LYS A 141 -13.67 -8.44 -2.46
C LYS A 141 -13.39 -7.51 -1.28
N VAL A 142 -12.44 -6.59 -1.42
CA VAL A 142 -12.13 -5.57 -0.40
C VAL A 142 -13.34 -4.70 -0.10
N LEU A 143 -13.99 -4.15 -1.15
CA LEU A 143 -15.17 -3.31 -0.98
C LEU A 143 -16.33 -4.09 -0.37
N GLN A 144 -16.56 -5.32 -0.82
CA GLN A 144 -17.60 -6.18 -0.24
C GLN A 144 -17.33 -6.46 1.25
N GLU A 145 -16.09 -6.78 1.61
CA GLU A 145 -15.68 -7.02 3.00
C GLU A 145 -15.87 -5.74 3.85
N LEU A 146 -15.42 -4.59 3.36
CA LEU A 146 -15.57 -3.30 4.04
C LEU A 146 -17.04 -2.89 4.22
N SER A 147 -17.88 -3.07 3.19
CA SER A 147 -19.31 -2.79 3.29
C SER A 147 -20.04 -3.70 4.28
N LEU A 148 -19.58 -4.95 4.44
CA LEU A 148 -20.14 -5.88 5.44
C LEU A 148 -19.73 -5.51 6.88
N HIS A 149 -18.48 -5.09 7.08
CA HIS A 149 -17.95 -4.77 8.41
C HIS A 149 -18.24 -3.33 8.88
N TYR A 150 -18.39 -2.39 7.94
CA TYR A 150 -18.60 -0.96 8.20
C TYR A 150 -19.74 -0.42 7.32
N PRO A 151 -20.98 -0.94 7.47
CA PRO A 151 -22.10 -0.61 6.60
C PRO A 151 -22.46 0.89 6.64
N GLU A 152 -22.21 1.57 7.76
CA GLU A 152 -22.47 3.00 7.92
C GLU A 152 -21.49 3.91 7.15
N ARG A 153 -20.38 3.36 6.63
CA ARG A 153 -19.33 4.13 5.94
C ARG A 153 -19.35 3.98 4.42
N PHE A 154 -20.06 2.98 3.90
CA PHE A 154 -20.09 2.67 2.48
C PHE A 154 -21.53 2.53 2.01
N GLU A 155 -21.99 3.43 1.14
CA GLU A 155 -23.32 3.35 0.54
C GLU A 155 -23.44 2.05 -0.26
N THR A 156 -24.34 1.15 0.15
CA THR A 156 -24.75 0.00 -0.64
C THR A 156 -25.73 0.48 -1.72
N ASN A 157 -25.20 0.92 -2.86
CA ASN A 157 -25.98 1.07 -4.11
C ASN A 157 -25.97 -0.25 -4.90
#